data_AF-A0A0S7X023-F1
#
_entry.id   AF-A0A0S7X023-F1
#
_cell.length_a   1.000
_cell.length_b   1.000
_cell.length_c   1.000
_cell.angle_alpha   90.00
_cell.angle_beta   90.00
_cell.angle_gamma   90.00
#
_symmetry.space_group_name_H-M   'P 1'
#
loop_
_entity.id
_entity.type
_entity.pdbx_description
1 polymer ?
#
loop_
_entity_poly.entity_id
_entity_poly.type
_entity_poly.pdbx_seq_one_letter_code
_entity_poly.pdbx_strand_id
1 'polypeptide(L)'
;ICDNPKCRESKMIQKEGDEFGIEPLKERLNLDEKLIKKAFSLYGIPKILLRNSIPVNKAKEFIDDYEITPEYCYQWDEKKKKVKIIEKPWVVQNEEGLSSYSLMPPPVVLSFISQMLDVLNLR
;
A
#
# COMPACT_ATOMS: atom_id res chain seq x y z
N ILE A 1 12.10 23.03 -14.61
CA ILE A 1 11.87 21.66 -15.17
C ILE A 1 10.40 21.55 -15.56
N CYS A 2 10.09 21.13 -16.79
CA CYS A 2 8.75 21.30 -17.37
C CYS A 2 8.45 20.29 -18.50
N ASP A 3 7.18 19.85 -18.60
CA ASP A 3 6.67 18.94 -19.64
C ASP A 3 6.15 19.66 -20.91
N ASN A 4 5.93 20.98 -20.84
CA ASN A 4 5.45 21.74 -21.98
C ASN A 4 6.55 21.87 -23.06
N PRO A 5 6.29 21.46 -24.31
CA PRO A 5 7.27 21.56 -25.40
C PRO A 5 7.79 22.97 -25.68
N LYS A 6 7.07 24.01 -25.25
CA LYS A 6 7.44 25.43 -25.43
C LYS A 6 8.24 26.00 -24.25
N CYS A 7 8.56 25.20 -23.23
CA CYS A 7 9.35 25.66 -22.11
C CYS A 7 10.79 25.99 -22.52
N ARG A 8 11.31 27.09 -21.98
CA ARG A 8 12.68 27.57 -22.20
C ARG A 8 13.70 26.99 -21.22
N GLU A 9 13.25 26.30 -20.18
CA GLU A 9 14.09 25.64 -19.17
C GLU A 9 14.42 24.18 -19.54
N SER A 10 14.97 23.42 -18.60
CA SER A 10 15.20 21.98 -18.70
C SER A 10 13.90 21.21 -18.98
N LYS A 11 13.84 20.56 -20.14
CA LYS A 11 12.74 19.69 -20.57
C LYS A 11 12.83 18.36 -19.81
N MET A 12 11.70 17.83 -19.35
CA MET A 12 11.66 16.44 -18.89
C MET A 12 11.88 15.50 -20.07
N ILE A 13 12.80 14.56 -19.90
CA ILE A 13 13.09 13.50 -20.88
C ILE A 13 12.62 12.16 -20.31
N GLN A 14 12.36 11.19 -21.18
CA GLN A 14 12.07 9.83 -20.74
C GLN A 14 13.22 9.30 -19.90
N LYS A 15 12.87 8.64 -18.79
CA LYS A 15 13.81 7.87 -17.99
C LYS A 15 13.98 6.50 -18.64
N GLU A 16 15.09 5.84 -18.32
CA GLU A 16 15.35 4.48 -18.78
C GLU A 16 14.18 3.56 -18.39
N GLY A 17 13.62 2.86 -19.38
CA GLY A 17 12.56 1.88 -19.17
C GLY A 17 11.14 2.43 -19.19
N ASP A 18 10.93 3.74 -19.39
CA ASP A 18 9.59 4.32 -19.58
C ASP A 18 8.85 3.69 -20.78
N GLU A 19 9.58 3.20 -21.79
CA GLU A 19 9.05 2.54 -22.98
C GLU A 19 8.32 1.22 -22.69
N PHE A 20 8.67 0.54 -21.60
CA PHE A 20 8.07 -0.74 -21.24
C PHE A 20 6.75 -0.58 -20.45
N GLY A 21 6.49 0.62 -19.93
CA GLY A 21 5.30 0.91 -19.14
C GLY A 21 5.09 -0.09 -18.00
N ILE A 22 3.88 -0.64 -17.91
CA ILE A 22 3.50 -1.59 -16.84
C ILE A 22 3.76 -3.06 -17.19
N GLU A 23 4.18 -3.37 -18.41
CA GLU A 23 4.26 -4.77 -18.86
C GLU A 23 5.25 -5.61 -18.03
N PRO A 24 6.47 -5.12 -17.71
CA PRO A 24 7.39 -5.85 -16.85
C PRO A 24 6.85 -6.09 -15.43
N LEU A 25 5.95 -5.22 -14.94
CA LEU A 25 5.34 -5.41 -13.62
C LEU A 25 4.41 -6.63 -13.60
N LYS A 26 3.72 -6.94 -14.70
CA LYS A 26 2.84 -8.12 -14.76
C LYS A 26 3.62 -9.42 -14.59
N GLU A 27 4.74 -9.56 -15.30
CA GLU A 27 5.59 -10.75 -15.21
C GLU A 27 6.15 -10.93 -13.80
N ARG A 28 6.59 -9.82 -13.19
CA ARG A 28 7.05 -9.81 -11.80
C ARG A 28 5.97 -10.24 -10.82
N LEU A 29 4.76 -9.68 -10.92
CA LEU A 29 3.64 -10.03 -10.05
C LEU A 29 3.26 -11.52 -10.18
N ASN A 30 3.25 -12.06 -11.40
CA ASN A 30 3.00 -13.48 -11.65
C ASN A 30 4.07 -14.40 -11.04
N LEU A 31 5.34 -13.98 -11.07
CA LEU A 31 6.43 -14.73 -10.46
C LEU A 31 6.32 -14.67 -8.93
N ASP A 32 6.09 -13.49 -8.37
CA ASP A 32 5.93 -13.26 -6.93
C ASP A 32 4.78 -14.13 -6.38
N GLU A 33 3.63 -14.19 -7.05
CA GLU A 33 2.52 -15.06 -6.67
C GLU A 33 2.92 -16.55 -6.63
N LYS A 34 3.66 -17.03 -7.65
CA LYS A 34 4.15 -18.42 -7.70
C LYS A 34 5.13 -18.71 -6.56
N LEU A 35 6.02 -17.78 -6.25
CA LEU A 35 6.99 -17.93 -5.16
C LEU A 35 6.28 -17.97 -3.81
N ILE A 36 5.31 -17.08 -3.58
CA ILE A 36 4.48 -17.08 -2.38
C ILE A 36 3.74 -18.41 -2.24
N LYS A 37 3.03 -18.88 -3.26
CA LYS A 37 2.33 -20.19 -3.23
C LYS A 37 3.26 -21.35 -2.87
N LYS A 38 4.47 -21.37 -3.43
CA LYS A 38 5.50 -22.37 -3.08
C LYS A 38 5.94 -22.24 -1.62
N ALA A 39 6.22 -21.04 -1.13
CA ALA A 39 6.59 -20.81 0.27
C ALA A 39 5.49 -21.27 1.23
N PHE A 40 4.22 -21.04 0.89
CA PHE A 40 3.08 -21.51 1.67
C PHE A 40 2.95 -23.04 1.71
N SER A 41 3.36 -23.74 0.64
CA SER A 41 3.34 -25.21 0.59
C SER A 41 4.38 -25.91 1.47
N LEU A 42 5.36 -25.17 2.03
CA LEU A 42 6.38 -25.75 2.89
C LEU A 42 5.80 -26.06 4.28
N TYR A 43 5.71 -27.34 4.63
CA TYR A 43 5.22 -27.80 5.94
C TYR A 43 6.33 -27.80 6.99
N GLY A 44 5.95 -27.67 8.27
CA GLY A 44 6.89 -27.72 9.41
C GLY A 44 7.73 -26.46 9.61
N ILE A 45 7.67 -25.49 8.69
CA ILE A 45 8.34 -24.20 8.83
C ILE A 45 7.32 -23.16 9.31
N PRO A 46 7.54 -22.52 10.47
CA PRO A 46 6.68 -21.45 10.96
C PRO A 46 6.74 -20.25 10.00
N LYS A 47 5.61 -19.59 9.80
CA LYS A 47 5.47 -18.48 8.84
C LYS A 47 4.95 -17.25 9.56
N ILE A 48 5.53 -16.10 9.24
CA ILE A 48 5.00 -14.80 9.63
C ILE A 48 4.10 -14.32 8.50
N LEU A 49 2.83 -14.05 8.82
CA LEU A 49 1.81 -13.64 7.86
C LEU A 49 1.46 -12.18 8.10
N LEU A 50 1.89 -11.33 7.16
CA LEU A 50 1.63 -9.90 7.21
C LEU A 50 0.47 -9.54 6.29
N ARG A 51 -0.42 -8.67 6.78
CA ARG A 51 -1.49 -8.08 5.98
C ARG A 51 -1.35 -6.57 6.02
N ASN A 52 -1.37 -5.97 4.83
CA ASN A 52 -1.33 -4.52 4.66
C ASN A 52 -2.72 -3.89 4.58
N SER A 53 -3.77 -4.71 4.69
CA SER A 53 -5.16 -4.27 4.67
C SER A 53 -6.01 -5.12 5.59
N ILE A 54 -7.10 -4.52 6.08
CA ILE A 54 -8.09 -5.18 6.91
C ILE A 54 -9.50 -4.87 6.40
N PRO A 55 -10.41 -5.86 6.31
CA PRO A 55 -11.80 -5.61 5.96
C PRO A 55 -12.43 -4.57 6.88
N VAL A 56 -13.18 -3.62 6.30
CA VAL A 56 -13.79 -2.50 7.05
C VAL A 56 -14.67 -2.99 8.20
N ASN A 57 -15.35 -4.12 8.03
CA ASN A 57 -16.20 -4.72 9.06
C ASN A 57 -15.44 -5.32 10.26
N LYS A 58 -14.15 -5.63 10.11
CA LYS A 58 -13.29 -6.16 11.18
C LYS A 58 -12.35 -5.11 11.77
N ALA A 59 -12.18 -3.97 11.10
CA ALA A 59 -11.19 -2.95 11.47
C ALA A 59 -11.24 -2.55 12.95
N LYS A 60 -12.45 -2.25 13.47
CA LYS A 60 -12.65 -1.78 14.85
C LYS A 60 -12.20 -2.76 15.94
N GLU A 61 -12.03 -4.04 15.61
CA GLU A 61 -11.63 -5.07 16.57
C GLU A 61 -10.11 -5.20 16.70
N PHE A 62 -9.36 -4.80 15.66
CA PHE A 62 -7.94 -5.14 15.52
C PHE A 62 -7.01 -3.94 15.40
N ILE A 63 -7.53 -2.77 15.01
CA ILE A 63 -6.72 -1.59 14.74
C ILE A 63 -7.38 -0.33 15.26
N ASP A 64 -6.57 0.69 15.50
CA ASP A 64 -7.02 2.05 15.82
C ASP A 64 -7.10 2.93 14.56
N ASP A 65 -7.91 3.99 14.60
CA ASP A 65 -8.11 4.89 13.45
C ASP A 65 -6.80 5.54 12.95
N TYR A 66 -5.86 5.80 13.87
CA TYR A 66 -4.56 6.37 13.51
C TYR A 66 -3.63 5.39 12.81
N GLU A 67 -3.98 4.11 12.72
CA GLU A 67 -3.18 3.08 12.04
C GLU A 67 -3.57 2.94 10.56
N ILE A 68 -4.68 3.55 10.16
CA ILE A 68 -5.21 3.53 8.81
C ILE A 68 -4.53 4.61 7.97
N THR A 69 -4.13 4.25 6.75
CA THR A 69 -3.59 5.20 5.79
C THR A 69 -4.63 6.28 5.46
N PRO A 70 -4.31 7.58 5.64
CA PRO A 70 -5.23 8.66 5.31
C PRO A 70 -5.27 8.95 3.80
N GLU A 71 -6.46 9.21 3.30
CA GLU A 71 -6.73 9.81 1.99
C GLU A 71 -6.94 11.32 2.15
N TYR A 72 -6.23 12.11 1.36
CA TYR A 72 -6.40 13.56 1.31
C TYR A 72 -7.15 13.98 0.05
N CYS A 73 -8.38 14.46 0.22
CA CYS A 73 -9.17 15.08 -0.83
C CYS A 73 -9.04 16.61 -0.74
N TYR A 74 -8.69 17.24 -1.85
CA TYR A 74 -8.58 18.70 -1.95
C TYR A 74 -9.81 19.29 -2.62
N GLN A 75 -10.42 20.29 -1.98
CA GLN A 75 -11.57 21.02 -2.53
C GLN A 75 -11.28 22.53 -2.50
N TRP A 76 -11.59 23.23 -3.58
CA TRP A 76 -11.45 24.69 -3.63
C TRP A 76 -12.64 25.36 -2.91
N ASP A 77 -12.36 26.16 -1.88
CA ASP A 77 -13.36 27.00 -1.23
C ASP A 77 -13.32 28.40 -1.85
N GLU A 78 -14.26 28.67 -2.76
CA GLU A 78 -14.38 29.96 -3.46
C GLU A 78 -14.62 31.15 -2.51
N LYS A 79 -15.32 30.93 -1.38
CA LYS A 79 -15.65 31.99 -0.42
C LYS A 79 -14.42 32.42 0.37
N LYS A 80 -13.61 31.44 0.78
CA LYS A 80 -12.38 31.68 1.57
C LYS A 80 -11.15 31.88 0.69
N LYS A 81 -11.26 31.66 -0.63
CA LYS A 81 -10.15 31.65 -1.60
C LYS A 81 -8.98 30.78 -1.13
N LYS A 82 -9.29 29.60 -0.59
CA LYS A 82 -8.32 28.65 -0.04
C LYS A 82 -8.67 27.21 -0.41
N VAL A 83 -7.67 26.36 -0.51
CA VAL A 83 -7.87 24.92 -0.62
C VAL A 83 -8.28 24.37 0.75
N LYS A 84 -9.41 23.68 0.80
CA LYS A 84 -9.85 22.86 1.92
C LYS A 84 -9.29 21.45 1.74
N ILE A 85 -8.63 20.94 2.79
CA ILE A 85 -8.13 19.57 2.85
C ILE A 85 -9.15 18.75 3.65
N ILE A 86 -9.62 17.64 3.07
CA ILE A 86 -10.52 16.68 3.71
C ILE A 86 -9.77 15.37 3.85
N GLU A 87 -9.60 14.94 5.08
CA GLU A 87 -8.97 13.66 5.41
C GLU A 87 -10.04 12.60 5.66
N LYS A 88 -9.88 11.43 5.06
CA LYS A 88 -10.75 10.27 5.27
C LYS A 88 -9.91 8.98 5.18
N PRO A 89 -10.38 7.84 5.73
CA PRO A 89 -9.67 6.58 5.60
C PRO A 89 -9.49 6.15 4.13
N TRP A 90 -8.30 5.68 3.75
CA TRP A 90 -8.06 5.10 2.43
C TRP A 90 -8.65 3.68 2.35
N VAL A 91 -9.65 3.51 1.47
CA VAL A 91 -10.37 2.25 1.26
C VAL A 91 -10.03 1.67 -0.11
N VAL A 92 -9.62 0.41 -0.13
CA VAL A 92 -9.33 -0.36 -1.36
C VAL A 92 -10.13 -1.67 -1.38
N GLN A 93 -10.34 -2.22 -2.55
CA GLN A 93 -10.87 -3.59 -2.69
C GLN A 93 -9.73 -4.58 -2.50
N ASN A 94 -9.92 -5.58 -1.63
CA ASN A 94 -8.97 -6.68 -1.49
C ASN A 94 -9.12 -7.71 -2.63
N GLU A 95 -8.30 -8.76 -2.61
CA GLU A 95 -8.33 -9.84 -3.60
C GLU A 95 -9.67 -10.60 -3.66
N GLU A 96 -10.48 -10.52 -2.59
CA GLU A 96 -11.81 -11.12 -2.50
C GLU A 96 -12.93 -10.15 -2.93
N GLY A 97 -12.59 -8.92 -3.35
CA GLY A 97 -13.55 -7.88 -3.71
C GLY A 97 -14.27 -7.23 -2.52
N LEU A 98 -13.69 -7.30 -1.32
CA LEU A 98 -14.20 -6.68 -0.10
C LEU A 98 -13.51 -5.34 0.17
N SER A 99 -14.31 -4.34 0.53
CA SER A 99 -13.80 -3.05 0.98
C SER A 99 -12.96 -3.21 2.25
N SER A 100 -11.71 -2.78 2.15
CA SER A 100 -10.70 -2.94 3.19
C SER A 100 -9.95 -1.63 3.38
N TYR A 101 -9.64 -1.29 4.62
CA TYR A 101 -8.73 -0.18 4.92
C TYR A 101 -7.30 -0.59 4.59
N SER A 102 -6.53 0.32 4.00
CA SER A 102 -5.08 0.18 3.92
C SER A 102 -4.46 0.59 5.26
N LEU A 103 -3.56 -0.24 5.76
CA LEU A 103 -2.81 0.07 6.97
C LEU A 103 -1.57 0.89 6.63
N MET A 104 -1.18 1.76 7.55
CA MET A 104 0.13 2.39 7.49
C MET A 104 1.24 1.34 7.71
N PRO A 105 2.49 1.61 7.31
CA PRO A 105 3.61 0.70 7.55
C PRO A 105 3.86 0.34 9.04
N PRO A 106 3.74 1.26 10.02
CA PRO A 106 4.02 0.96 11.43
C PRO A 106 3.25 -0.23 12.02
N PRO A 107 1.90 -0.33 11.94
CA PRO A 107 1.17 -1.48 12.49
C PRO A 107 1.60 -2.82 11.85
N VAL A 108 1.95 -2.81 10.56
CA VAL A 108 2.44 -4.02 9.86
C VAL A 108 3.80 -4.46 10.43
N VAL A 109 4.71 -3.51 10.69
CA VAL A 109 6.01 -3.79 11.30
C VAL A 109 5.85 -4.31 12.73
N LEU A 110 4.94 -3.75 13.52
CA LEU A 110 4.65 -4.25 14.87
C LEU A 110 4.10 -5.69 14.83
N SER A 111 3.20 -5.98 13.89
CA SER A 111 2.70 -7.35 13.67
C SER A 111 3.82 -8.32 13.29
N PHE A 112 4.76 -7.89 12.44
CA PHE A 112 5.95 -8.67 12.10
C PHE A 112 6.80 -8.98 13.32
N ILE A 113 7.15 -7.96 14.12
CA ILE A 113 7.97 -8.13 15.32
C ILE A 113 7.28 -9.06 16.31
N SER A 114 5.98 -8.88 16.54
CA SER A 114 5.20 -9.74 17.45
C SER A 114 5.24 -11.21 17.02
N GLN A 115 4.95 -11.50 15.74
CA GLN A 115 4.99 -12.87 15.23
C GLN A 115 6.41 -13.43 15.23
N MET A 116 7.42 -12.61 14.97
CA MET A 116 8.82 -13.02 15.00
C MET A 116 9.27 -13.46 16.40
N LEU A 117 8.85 -12.75 17.45
CA LEU A 117 9.17 -13.15 18.83
C LEU A 117 8.60 -14.53 19.16
N ASP A 118 7.37 -14.82 18.72
CA ASP A 118 6.74 -16.13 18.90
C ASP A 118 7.48 -17.22 18.09
N VAL A 119 7.86 -16.94 16.83
CA VAL A 119 8.59 -17.88 15.96
C VAL A 119 9.99 -18.20 16.50
N LEU A 120 10.68 -17.22 17.08
CA LEU A 120 12.03 -17.38 17.64
C LEU A 120 12.04 -17.86 19.09
N ASN A 121 10.87 -18.10 19.71
CA ASN A 121 10.72 -18.44 21.12
C ASN A 121 11.42 -17.46 22.07
N LEU A 122 11.24 -16.15 21.81
CA LEU A 122 11.81 -15.06 22.61
C LEU A 122 10.80 -14.41 23.55
N ARG A 123 9.65 -15.05 23.76
CA ARG A 123 8.52 -14.57 24.56
C ARG A 123 8.31 -15.43 25.80
#